data_AF-A0A4Z2HQG2-F1
#
_entry.id   AF-A0A4Z2HQG2-F1
#
_cell.length_a   1.000
_cell.length_b   1.000
_cell.length_c   1.000
_cell.angle_alpha   90.00
_cell.angle_beta   90.00
_cell.angle_gamma   90.00
#
_symmetry.space_group_name_H-M   'P 1'
#
loop_
_entity.id
_entity.type
_entity.pdbx_description
1 polymer ?
#
loop_
_entity_poly.entity_id
_entity_poly.type
_entity_poly.pdbx_seq_one_letter_code
_entity_poly.pdbx_strand_id
1 'polypeptide(L)'
;MADAALGKVYAPDPDDWDNKTYTLETSAAKYFSLNQSSGVMTVKPNTPAGSYWLRVGVSDGVWPDVFSGVRVHVRELEEKSILSSASLRLTGITAREFIDSHVEGKSRLETFWDFLSETLSVRTGCVNIFSIADREERTVDIHFYVLTDNGYLRPEKLHSVLTAHKKKLQSLLRANVSQVQVDECVRTDCKTAGGCSTRLSIADTPTLVDSGALSLVSVKVTPSAVCGCAARETTHLPCFSYPISPCLNGGTCVDTQSGYRPCFDSHLSLEFMTERDDGLLLYAGPSATLLPGDGEDYMAIELIGGTPSLKINHGSGTLVLQLTNNVGVTDRRWHRLDVRSNSKLYDLGSPAESSNTVAGCSLIDDHCNSMERLSSCGKRGRCLGEWGPSGCLCEPGFAGPQCDQAAPEFSFDGRSHMQFQLLWSLPAREMRVQVGVRTHATVGVILSLLSQKQNEYLRLEVIQGLLAVLYNLGDGDYNLTLPYHRLGDGEWHEVELDRCPQGHMTKQSSLGTACVYTLCASRPCRHGTCVAHSPSRYTCRCSEGYRGRHCEATLAMFHNEDGNSLSLSSMFAISICVLAFLGSYVDYVLFYLW
;
A
#
# COMPACT_ATOMS: atom_id res chain seq x y z
N MET A 1 -2.12 -3.47 -15.22
CA MET A 1 -3.59 -3.61 -15.14
C MET A 1 -4.06 -4.08 -16.49
N ALA A 2 -4.84 -5.16 -16.60
CA ALA A 2 -5.44 -5.56 -17.88
C ALA A 2 -6.58 -4.60 -18.26
N ASP A 3 -7.11 -4.71 -19.49
CA ASP A 3 -8.31 -3.96 -19.90
C ASP A 3 -9.45 -4.21 -18.90
N ALA A 4 -10.10 -3.14 -18.44
CA ALA A 4 -11.18 -3.23 -17.46
C ALA A 4 -12.47 -2.59 -17.99
N ALA A 5 -13.59 -3.29 -17.87
CA ALA A 5 -14.90 -2.76 -18.24
C ALA A 5 -15.36 -1.70 -17.24
N LEU A 6 -15.73 -0.52 -17.74
CA LEU A 6 -16.20 0.63 -16.97
C LEU A 6 -17.72 0.63 -16.72
N GLY A 7 -18.47 -0.17 -17.48
CA GLY A 7 -19.93 -0.17 -17.45
C GLY A 7 -20.54 0.07 -18.84
N LYS A 8 -21.87 -0.01 -18.93
CA LYS A 8 -22.60 0.29 -20.15
C LYS A 8 -22.95 1.78 -20.20
N VAL A 9 -22.74 2.42 -21.34
CA VAL A 9 -23.18 3.80 -21.56
C VAL A 9 -24.70 3.86 -21.49
N TYR A 10 -25.21 4.61 -20.51
CA TYR A 10 -26.64 4.79 -20.32
C TYR A 10 -27.24 5.70 -21.40
N ALA A 11 -28.26 5.19 -22.07
CA ALA A 11 -29.03 5.85 -23.12
C ALA A 11 -30.49 5.37 -22.99
N PRO A 12 -31.29 6.03 -22.13
CA PRO A 12 -32.68 5.66 -21.91
C PRO A 12 -33.48 5.89 -23.17
N ASP A 13 -34.30 4.91 -23.53
CA ASP A 13 -35.08 4.88 -24.76
C ASP A 13 -36.48 4.35 -24.42
N PRO A 14 -37.57 5.05 -24.78
CA PRO A 14 -38.92 4.61 -24.48
C PRO A 14 -39.33 3.28 -25.15
N ASP A 15 -38.66 2.87 -26.23
CA ASP A 15 -38.90 1.65 -27.02
C ASP A 15 -37.64 0.78 -27.11
N ASP A 16 -37.38 -0.01 -26.06
CA ASP A 16 -36.18 -0.88 -25.92
C ASP A 16 -36.07 -2.05 -26.92
N TRP A 17 -36.88 -2.11 -27.97
CA TRP A 17 -36.88 -3.21 -28.96
C TRP A 17 -35.91 -3.03 -30.12
N ASP A 18 -35.21 -1.89 -30.21
CA ASP A 18 -34.32 -1.57 -31.32
C ASP A 18 -32.83 -1.79 -30.99
N ASN A 19 -32.05 -2.20 -32.01
CA ASN A 19 -30.62 -2.40 -31.89
C ASN A 19 -29.88 -1.06 -31.90
N LYS A 20 -29.34 -0.66 -30.74
CA LYS A 20 -28.56 0.56 -30.59
C LYS A 20 -27.13 0.39 -31.06
N THR A 21 -26.63 1.38 -31.78
CA THR A 21 -25.23 1.50 -32.20
C THR A 21 -24.55 2.64 -31.45
N TYR A 22 -23.36 2.35 -30.92
CA TYR A 22 -22.60 3.24 -30.06
C TYR A 22 -21.32 3.72 -30.75
N THR A 23 -21.10 5.04 -30.80
CA THR A 23 -19.93 5.66 -31.42
C THR A 23 -19.21 6.58 -30.43
N LEU A 24 -17.88 6.45 -30.34
CA LEU A 24 -17.05 7.28 -29.46
C LEU A 24 -16.36 8.38 -30.27
N GLU A 25 -16.44 9.63 -29.81
CA GLU A 25 -15.75 10.75 -30.45
C GLU A 25 -14.21 10.61 -30.32
N THR A 26 -13.49 10.87 -31.42
CA THR A 26 -12.10 10.43 -31.69
C THR A 26 -11.03 10.96 -30.74
N SER A 27 -11.30 12.01 -29.97
CA SER A 27 -10.32 12.57 -29.01
C SER A 27 -10.05 11.65 -27.80
N ALA A 28 -10.90 10.66 -27.55
CA ALA A 28 -10.82 9.77 -26.39
C ALA A 28 -10.35 8.32 -26.65
N ALA A 29 -10.26 7.92 -27.93
CA ALA A 29 -9.96 6.53 -28.32
C ALA A 29 -8.55 6.03 -27.88
N LYS A 30 -7.67 6.96 -27.47
CA LYS A 30 -6.32 6.65 -26.98
C LYS A 30 -6.36 5.82 -25.68
N TYR A 31 -7.26 6.16 -24.75
CA TYR A 31 -7.31 5.57 -23.41
C TYR A 31 -8.54 4.69 -23.17
N PHE A 32 -9.59 4.88 -23.97
CA PHE A 32 -10.86 4.16 -23.81
C PHE A 32 -11.26 3.49 -25.11
N SER A 33 -11.94 2.35 -24.99
CA SER A 33 -12.60 1.66 -26.10
C SER A 33 -14.08 1.49 -25.77
N LEU A 34 -14.91 1.48 -26.81
CA LEU A 34 -16.35 1.34 -26.70
C LEU A 34 -16.80 0.21 -27.63
N ASN A 35 -17.52 -0.75 -27.08
CA ASN A 35 -18.15 -1.78 -27.89
C ASN A 35 -19.37 -1.19 -28.61
N GLN A 36 -19.36 -1.26 -29.94
CA GLN A 36 -20.38 -0.64 -30.79
C GLN A 36 -21.77 -1.23 -30.64
N SER A 37 -21.89 -2.51 -30.26
CA SER A 37 -23.19 -3.21 -30.16
C SER A 37 -23.71 -3.30 -28.73
N SER A 38 -22.82 -3.42 -27.74
CA SER A 38 -23.25 -3.53 -26.34
C SER A 38 -23.23 -2.20 -25.58
N GLY A 39 -22.53 -1.18 -26.09
CA GLY A 39 -22.30 0.08 -25.39
C GLY A 39 -21.40 -0.04 -24.17
N VAL A 40 -20.73 -1.18 -23.97
CA VAL A 40 -19.79 -1.38 -22.87
C VAL A 40 -18.51 -0.62 -23.15
N MET A 41 -18.13 0.25 -22.23
CA MET A 41 -16.89 1.01 -22.28
C MET A 41 -15.79 0.27 -21.52
N THR A 42 -14.57 0.27 -22.03
CA THR A 42 -13.39 -0.33 -21.40
C THR A 42 -12.26 0.68 -21.31
N VAL A 43 -11.53 0.66 -20.19
CA VAL A 43 -10.30 1.44 -20.00
C VAL A 43 -9.08 0.59 -20.34
N LYS A 44 -8.13 1.20 -21.06
CA LYS A 44 -6.87 0.56 -21.45
C LYS A 44 -5.83 0.64 -20.33
N PRO A 45 -4.86 -0.30 -20.27
CA PRO A 45 -3.71 -0.23 -19.38
C PRO A 45 -3.00 1.12 -19.44
N ASN A 46 -2.40 1.53 -18.32
CA ASN A 46 -1.56 2.73 -18.21
C ASN A 46 -2.27 4.05 -18.54
N THR A 47 -3.60 4.08 -18.43
CA THR A 47 -4.37 5.32 -18.50
C THR A 47 -3.99 6.24 -17.32
N PRO A 48 -3.52 7.48 -17.57
CA PRO A 48 -3.11 8.39 -16.50
C PRO A 48 -4.25 8.73 -15.53
N ALA A 49 -3.92 8.97 -14.26
CA ALA A 49 -4.87 9.52 -13.30
C ALA A 49 -5.38 10.89 -13.78
N GLY A 50 -6.68 11.13 -13.66
CA GLY A 50 -7.32 12.33 -14.19
C GLY A 50 -8.82 12.18 -14.36
N SER A 51 -9.44 13.27 -14.82
CA SER A 51 -10.86 13.31 -15.15
C SER A 51 -11.02 13.47 -16.65
N TYR A 52 -11.72 12.53 -17.28
CA TYR A 52 -11.93 12.48 -18.72
C TYR A 52 -13.41 12.72 -19.00
N TRP A 53 -13.68 13.58 -19.99
CA TRP A 53 -15.03 13.84 -20.46
C TRP A 53 -15.18 13.25 -21.86
N LEU A 54 -16.08 12.28 -21.98
CA LEU A 54 -16.30 11.49 -23.18
C LEU A 54 -17.68 11.78 -23.73
N ARG A 55 -17.77 11.95 -25.04
CA ARG A 55 -19.04 12.09 -25.75
C ARG A 55 -19.29 10.84 -26.58
N VAL A 56 -20.42 10.20 -26.33
CA VAL A 56 -20.82 8.96 -27.00
C VAL A 56 -22.09 9.21 -27.78
N GLY A 57 -22.03 9.03 -29.10
CA GLY A 57 -23.21 9.03 -29.96
C GLY A 57 -23.93 7.69 -29.87
N VAL A 58 -25.25 7.73 -29.73
CA VAL A 58 -26.12 6.56 -29.71
C VAL A 58 -27.18 6.74 -30.79
N SER A 59 -27.25 5.75 -31.69
CA SER A 59 -28.17 5.76 -32.83
C SER A 59 -28.89 4.42 -32.92
N ASP A 60 -30.22 4.45 -33.06
CA ASP A 60 -31.09 3.30 -33.35
C ASP A 60 -31.47 3.22 -34.84
N GLY A 61 -31.13 4.24 -35.63
CA GLY A 61 -31.48 4.37 -37.04
C GLY A 61 -32.95 4.76 -37.30
N VAL A 62 -33.75 5.01 -36.27
CA VAL A 62 -35.17 5.35 -36.33
C VAL A 62 -35.41 6.77 -35.83
N TRP A 63 -34.84 7.12 -34.68
CA TRP A 63 -34.92 8.43 -34.05
C TRP A 63 -33.60 9.22 -34.26
N PRO A 64 -33.62 10.56 -34.05
CA PRO A 64 -32.41 11.36 -34.15
C PRO A 64 -31.33 10.91 -33.16
N ASP A 65 -30.09 10.81 -33.64
CA ASP A 65 -28.93 10.43 -32.82
C ASP A 65 -28.84 11.28 -31.55
N VAL A 66 -28.65 10.59 -30.42
CA VAL A 66 -28.53 11.23 -29.10
C VAL A 66 -27.09 11.14 -28.61
N PHE A 67 -26.63 12.17 -27.92
CA PHE A 67 -25.28 12.19 -27.34
C PHE A 67 -25.35 12.02 -25.83
N SER A 68 -24.74 10.94 -25.33
CA SER A 68 -24.55 10.70 -23.90
C SER A 68 -23.16 11.21 -23.47
N GLY A 69 -23.13 12.02 -22.40
CA GLY A 69 -21.90 12.54 -21.81
C GLY A 69 -21.43 11.65 -20.66
N VAL A 70 -20.26 11.05 -20.79
CA VAL A 70 -19.69 10.14 -19.79
C VAL A 70 -18.48 10.80 -19.13
N ARG A 71 -18.50 10.90 -17.81
CA ARG A 71 -17.35 11.40 -17.02
C ARG A 71 -16.63 10.23 -16.36
N VAL A 72 -15.37 10.03 -16.72
CA VAL A 72 -14.54 8.97 -16.14
C VAL A 72 -13.48 9.59 -15.24
N HIS A 73 -13.48 9.21 -13.96
CA HIS A 73 -12.47 9.61 -12.99
C HIS A 73 -11.51 8.46 -12.73
N VAL A 74 -10.26 8.60 -13.18
CA VAL A 74 -9.18 7.63 -12.93
C VAL A 74 -8.37 8.11 -11.75
N ARG A 75 -8.31 7.30 -10.69
CA ARG A 75 -7.51 7.55 -9.48
C ARG A 75 -6.54 6.40 -9.27
N GLU A 76 -5.34 6.71 -8.79
CA GLU A 76 -4.36 5.71 -8.42
C GLU A 76 -4.67 5.21 -7.00
N LEU A 77 -4.54 3.89 -6.79
CA LEU A 77 -4.73 3.25 -5.49
C LEU A 77 -3.40 2.66 -5.04
N GLU A 78 -2.82 3.24 -4.00
CA GLU A 78 -1.54 2.81 -3.44
C GLU A 78 -1.76 1.72 -2.38
N GLU A 79 -0.72 0.93 -2.09
CA GLU A 79 -0.78 -0.07 -1.03
C GLU A 79 -0.99 0.56 0.36
N LYS A 80 -0.39 1.73 0.60
CA LYS A 80 -0.61 2.51 1.83
C LYS A 80 -2.07 2.93 2.00
N SER A 81 -2.79 3.18 0.89
CA SER A 81 -4.22 3.50 0.92
C SER A 81 -5.05 2.34 1.46
N ILE A 82 -4.64 1.09 1.20
CA ILE A 82 -5.30 -0.12 1.70
C ILE A 82 -4.97 -0.35 3.17
N LEU A 83 -3.70 -0.18 3.56
CA LEU A 83 -3.28 -0.33 4.97
C LEU A 83 -3.90 0.72 5.89
N SER A 84 -4.13 1.94 5.38
CA SER A 84 -4.77 3.04 6.11
C SER A 84 -6.29 3.09 5.89
N SER A 85 -6.90 2.00 5.41
CA SER A 85 -8.33 1.98 5.10
C SER A 85 -9.19 1.56 6.29
N ALA A 86 -10.39 2.12 6.35
CA ALA A 86 -11.46 1.69 7.21
C ALA A 86 -12.46 0.80 6.44
N SER A 87 -13.24 0.04 7.20
CA SER A 87 -14.19 -0.94 6.68
C SER A 87 -15.53 -0.86 7.42
N LEU A 88 -16.61 -1.09 6.67
CA LEU A 88 -18.00 -0.99 7.13
C LEU A 88 -18.84 -2.08 6.47
N ARG A 89 -19.59 -2.85 7.27
CA ARG A 89 -20.54 -3.87 6.80
C ARG A 89 -21.99 -3.38 6.94
N LEU A 90 -22.69 -3.33 5.83
CA LEU A 90 -24.12 -3.01 5.75
C LEU A 90 -24.94 -4.28 5.45
N THR A 91 -26.15 -4.34 6.00
CA THR A 91 -27.10 -5.45 5.79
C THR A 91 -28.43 -4.93 5.24
N GLY A 92 -29.10 -5.74 4.42
CA GLY A 92 -30.39 -5.41 3.79
C GLY A 92 -30.29 -4.62 2.49
N ILE A 93 -29.09 -4.47 1.94
CA ILE A 93 -28.78 -3.63 0.77
C ILE A 93 -27.78 -4.35 -0.14
N THR A 94 -27.75 -4.01 -1.43
CA THR A 94 -26.73 -4.49 -2.39
C THR A 94 -25.78 -3.38 -2.82
N ALA A 95 -24.62 -3.73 -3.38
CA ALA A 95 -23.62 -2.77 -3.84
C ALA A 95 -24.22 -1.82 -4.90
N ARG A 96 -25.04 -2.36 -5.80
CA ARG A 96 -25.81 -1.58 -6.79
C ARG A 96 -26.75 -0.58 -6.13
N GLU A 97 -27.57 -1.02 -5.17
CA GLU A 97 -28.51 -0.15 -4.44
C GLU A 97 -27.80 0.91 -3.57
N PHE A 98 -26.54 0.69 -3.19
CA PHE A 98 -25.75 1.66 -2.44
C PHE A 98 -25.25 2.81 -3.32
N ILE A 99 -24.86 2.52 -4.56
CA ILE A 99 -24.38 3.53 -5.52
C ILE A 99 -25.48 4.13 -6.40
N ASP A 100 -26.68 3.53 -6.39
CA ASP A 100 -27.81 4.00 -7.20
C ASP A 100 -28.29 5.38 -6.77
N SER A 101 -28.44 6.27 -7.75
CA SER A 101 -28.96 7.63 -7.58
C SER A 101 -30.36 7.67 -8.19
N HIS A 102 -31.39 7.76 -7.35
CA HIS A 102 -32.74 8.05 -7.87
C HIS A 102 -32.77 9.46 -8.45
N VAL A 103 -33.51 9.64 -9.55
CA VAL A 103 -33.52 10.85 -10.41
C VAL A 103 -33.84 12.15 -9.66
N GLU A 104 -34.37 12.09 -8.43
CA GLU A 104 -34.73 13.25 -7.59
C GLU A 104 -34.10 13.24 -6.18
N GLY A 105 -33.00 12.52 -5.95
CA GLY A 105 -32.38 12.46 -4.62
C GLY A 105 -30.91 12.08 -4.62
N LYS A 106 -30.21 12.37 -3.51
CA LYS A 106 -28.84 11.92 -3.29
C LYS A 106 -28.78 10.40 -3.19
N SER A 107 -27.77 9.79 -3.79
CA SER A 107 -27.49 8.36 -3.58
C SER A 107 -27.08 8.09 -2.13
N ARG A 108 -27.14 6.83 -1.68
CA ARG A 108 -26.61 6.46 -0.36
C ARG A 108 -25.09 6.66 -0.31
N LEU A 109 -24.40 6.45 -1.42
CA LEU A 109 -22.98 6.77 -1.59
C LEU A 109 -22.69 8.26 -1.33
N GLU A 110 -23.46 9.17 -1.93
CA GLU A 110 -23.31 10.61 -1.72
C GLU A 110 -23.63 11.01 -0.28
N THR A 111 -24.70 10.45 0.27
CA THR A 111 -25.07 10.65 1.68
C THR A 111 -23.96 10.18 2.62
N PHE A 112 -23.28 9.08 2.27
CA PHE A 112 -22.13 8.57 3.03
C PHE A 112 -20.91 9.49 2.92
N TRP A 113 -20.61 10.03 1.74
CA TRP A 113 -19.57 11.05 1.55
C TRP A 113 -19.85 12.31 2.38
N ASP A 114 -21.08 12.82 2.34
CA ASP A 114 -21.49 13.99 3.10
C ASP A 114 -21.33 13.75 4.60
N PHE A 115 -21.80 12.60 5.08
CA PHE A 115 -21.66 12.21 6.49
C PHE A 115 -20.20 12.17 6.94
N LEU A 116 -19.31 11.56 6.16
CA LEU A 116 -17.88 11.49 6.50
C LEU A 116 -17.22 12.86 6.42
N SER A 117 -17.54 13.66 5.39
CA SER A 117 -17.04 15.02 5.21
C SER A 117 -17.41 15.93 6.38
N GLU A 118 -18.68 15.91 6.80
CA GLU A 118 -19.19 16.67 7.94
C GLU A 118 -18.50 16.22 9.24
N THR A 119 -18.54 14.91 9.53
CA THR A 119 -18.12 14.39 10.83
C THR A 119 -16.59 14.42 11.02
N LEU A 120 -15.82 14.30 9.94
CA LEU A 120 -14.36 14.41 9.97
C LEU A 120 -13.85 15.83 9.71
N SER A 121 -14.74 16.78 9.37
CA SER A 121 -14.38 18.14 8.95
C SER A 121 -13.35 18.17 7.80
N VAL A 122 -13.55 17.29 6.81
CA VAL A 122 -12.69 17.18 5.62
C VAL A 122 -13.50 17.49 4.36
N ARG A 123 -12.83 17.86 3.26
CA ARG A 123 -13.48 18.03 1.96
C ARG A 123 -14.02 16.69 1.44
N THR A 124 -15.16 16.68 0.76
CA THR A 124 -15.73 15.47 0.13
C THR A 124 -14.75 14.78 -0.81
N GLY A 125 -13.92 15.55 -1.53
CA GLY A 125 -12.87 15.01 -2.40
C GLY A 125 -11.73 14.25 -1.68
N CYS A 126 -11.59 14.41 -0.37
CA CYS A 126 -10.59 13.70 0.44
C CYS A 126 -11.02 12.25 0.75
N VAL A 127 -12.32 11.94 0.68
CA VAL A 127 -12.87 10.62 1.00
C VAL A 127 -12.85 9.73 -0.24
N ASN A 128 -12.16 8.60 -0.16
CA ASN A 128 -11.95 7.70 -1.29
C ASN A 128 -12.47 6.30 -0.95
N ILE A 129 -13.53 5.89 -1.63
CA ILE A 129 -14.11 4.55 -1.51
C ILE A 129 -13.57 3.70 -2.66
N PHE A 130 -12.86 2.63 -2.34
CA PHE A 130 -12.12 1.83 -3.33
C PHE A 130 -12.58 0.38 -3.41
N SER A 131 -13.47 -0.08 -2.53
CA SER A 131 -14.11 -1.39 -2.67
C SER A 131 -15.53 -1.34 -2.12
N ILE A 132 -16.50 -1.71 -2.95
CA ILE A 132 -17.90 -1.93 -2.56
C ILE A 132 -18.22 -3.33 -3.06
N ALA A 133 -18.31 -4.30 -2.16
CA ALA A 133 -18.41 -5.70 -2.52
C ALA A 133 -19.67 -6.32 -1.91
N ASP A 134 -20.51 -6.89 -2.77
CA ASP A 134 -21.60 -7.76 -2.34
C ASP A 134 -21.06 -9.03 -1.67
N ARG A 135 -21.76 -9.44 -0.63
CA ARG A 135 -21.57 -10.65 0.15
C ARG A 135 -22.91 -11.41 0.17
N GLU A 136 -22.94 -12.56 0.85
CA GLU A 136 -24.15 -13.37 0.97
C GLU A 136 -25.27 -12.60 1.69
N GLU A 137 -26.54 -12.99 1.49
CA GLU A 137 -27.70 -12.47 2.23
C GLU A 137 -27.95 -10.94 2.11
N ARG A 138 -27.70 -10.33 0.93
CA ARG A 138 -27.86 -8.87 0.72
C ARG A 138 -27.05 -8.06 1.73
N THR A 139 -25.78 -8.40 1.83
CA THR A 139 -24.82 -7.69 2.67
C THR A 139 -23.72 -7.08 1.81
N VAL A 140 -23.24 -5.92 2.21
CA VAL A 140 -22.24 -5.14 1.46
C VAL A 140 -21.12 -4.73 2.38
N ASP A 141 -19.90 -5.02 1.95
CA ASP A 141 -18.68 -4.53 2.60
C ASP A 141 -18.13 -3.33 1.82
N ILE A 142 -17.89 -2.24 2.55
CA ILE A 142 -17.36 -0.99 2.02
C ILE A 142 -15.99 -0.76 2.63
N HIS A 143 -14.97 -0.57 1.79
CA HIS A 143 -13.64 -0.15 2.21
C HIS A 143 -13.29 1.22 1.64
N PHE A 144 -12.76 2.09 2.48
CA PHE A 144 -12.46 3.47 2.14
C PHE A 144 -11.27 4.02 2.94
N TYR A 145 -10.62 5.04 2.41
CA TYR A 145 -9.58 5.79 3.11
C TYR A 145 -9.85 7.29 2.97
N VAL A 146 -9.23 8.10 3.83
CA VAL A 146 -9.31 9.56 3.77
C VAL A 146 -7.91 10.13 3.64
N LEU A 147 -7.67 10.88 2.57
CA LEU A 147 -6.40 11.55 2.29
C LEU A 147 -6.59 13.06 2.43
N THR A 148 -5.94 13.64 3.43
CA THR A 148 -5.93 15.08 3.69
C THR A 148 -4.62 15.70 3.21
N ASP A 149 -4.52 17.03 3.27
CA ASP A 149 -3.26 17.74 2.97
C ASP A 149 -2.12 17.33 3.94
N ASN A 150 -2.47 16.80 5.12
CA ASN A 150 -1.54 16.27 6.13
C ASN A 150 -1.31 14.75 6.00
N GLY A 151 -1.74 14.13 4.91
CA GLY A 151 -1.61 12.69 4.67
C GLY A 151 -2.87 11.86 5.03
N TYR A 152 -2.67 10.54 5.09
CA TYR A 152 -3.74 9.57 5.35
C TYR A 152 -4.24 9.67 6.79
N LEU A 153 -5.56 9.72 6.98
CA LEU A 153 -6.14 9.54 8.30
C LEU A 153 -5.98 8.09 8.74
N ARG A 154 -5.58 7.91 10.00
CA ARG A 154 -5.44 6.61 10.63
C ARG A 154 -6.79 5.88 10.70
N PRO A 155 -6.86 4.58 10.38
CA PRO A 155 -8.12 3.82 10.31
C PRO A 155 -8.88 3.84 11.65
N GLU A 156 -8.15 3.87 12.76
CA GLU A 156 -8.68 4.00 14.11
C GLU A 156 -9.60 5.21 14.29
N LYS A 157 -9.19 6.36 13.75
CA LYS A 157 -9.99 7.59 13.77
C LYS A 157 -11.26 7.45 12.92
N LEU A 158 -11.15 6.80 11.76
CA LEU A 158 -12.28 6.59 10.87
C LEU A 158 -13.32 5.65 11.50
N HIS A 159 -12.88 4.51 12.06
CA HIS A 159 -13.75 3.55 12.73
C HIS A 159 -14.40 4.14 13.98
N SER A 160 -13.65 4.86 14.83
CA SER A 160 -14.23 5.53 16.01
C SER A 160 -15.33 6.53 15.66
N VAL A 161 -15.16 7.30 14.57
CA VAL A 161 -16.17 8.24 14.09
C VAL A 161 -17.43 7.53 13.58
N LEU A 162 -17.25 6.45 12.80
CA LEU A 162 -18.36 5.61 12.34
C LEU A 162 -19.14 5.02 13.51
N THR A 163 -18.45 4.49 14.53
CA THR A 163 -19.06 3.88 15.70
C THR A 163 -19.78 4.90 16.57
N ALA A 164 -19.15 6.04 16.88
CA ALA A 164 -19.74 7.10 17.69
C ALA A 164 -21.06 7.64 17.11
N HIS A 165 -21.19 7.59 15.79
CA HIS A 165 -22.35 8.10 15.06
C HIS A 165 -23.16 7.01 14.34
N LYS A 166 -23.01 5.74 14.76
CA LYS A 166 -23.65 4.57 14.11
C LYS A 166 -25.16 4.75 13.91
N LYS A 167 -25.88 5.26 14.90
CA LYS A 167 -27.33 5.52 14.80
C LYS A 167 -27.69 6.60 13.76
N LYS A 168 -26.91 7.70 13.71
CA LYS A 168 -27.07 8.77 12.70
C LYS A 168 -26.82 8.19 11.31
N LEU A 169 -25.74 7.41 11.16
CA LEU A 169 -25.36 6.76 9.90
C LEU A 169 -26.43 5.78 9.39
N GLN A 170 -26.97 4.92 10.26
CA GLN A 170 -28.05 3.99 9.92
C GLN A 170 -29.31 4.70 9.42
N SER A 171 -29.70 5.79 10.10
CA SER A 171 -30.86 6.61 9.72
C SER A 171 -30.66 7.26 8.35
N LEU A 172 -29.48 7.86 8.12
CA LEU A 172 -29.15 8.54 6.87
C LEU A 172 -29.10 7.58 5.67
N LEU A 173 -28.44 6.43 5.82
CA LEU A 173 -28.29 5.46 4.72
C LEU A 173 -29.54 4.59 4.50
N ARG A 174 -30.49 4.60 5.45
CA ARG A 174 -31.65 3.68 5.48
C ARG A 174 -31.21 2.23 5.33
N ALA A 175 -30.11 1.88 5.99
CA ALA A 175 -29.49 0.56 5.96
C ALA A 175 -28.99 0.21 7.36
N ASN A 176 -28.96 -1.07 7.68
CA ASN A 176 -28.50 -1.51 8.99
C ASN A 176 -26.98 -1.71 8.98
N VAL A 177 -26.28 -0.95 9.83
CA VAL A 177 -24.83 -1.06 10.03
C VAL A 177 -24.56 -2.26 10.94
N SER A 178 -24.16 -3.37 10.33
CA SER A 178 -23.92 -4.62 11.06
C SER A 178 -22.59 -4.62 11.80
N GLN A 179 -21.53 -4.09 11.19
CA GLN A 179 -20.21 -4.00 11.79
C GLN A 179 -19.50 -2.74 11.30
N VAL A 180 -18.83 -2.05 12.20
CA VAL A 180 -17.76 -1.10 11.91
C VAL A 180 -16.46 -1.82 12.20
N GLN A 181 -15.49 -1.76 11.28
CA GLN A 181 -14.32 -2.63 11.29
C GLN A 181 -14.71 -4.09 11.10
N VAL A 182 -14.89 -4.46 9.84
CA VAL A 182 -15.31 -5.81 9.44
C VAL A 182 -14.37 -6.86 10.03
N ASP A 183 -14.92 -7.74 10.85
CA ASP A 183 -14.19 -8.81 11.52
C ASP A 183 -14.90 -10.16 11.27
N GLU A 184 -14.28 -11.00 10.44
CA GLU A 184 -14.80 -12.32 10.10
C GLU A 184 -14.60 -13.34 11.23
N CYS A 185 -13.76 -13.01 12.22
CA CYS A 185 -13.58 -13.85 13.42
C CYS A 185 -14.84 -13.93 14.28
N VAL A 186 -15.74 -12.94 14.20
CA VAL A 186 -17.02 -12.94 14.93
C VAL A 186 -17.90 -14.14 14.54
N ARG A 187 -17.76 -14.66 13.31
CA ARG A 187 -18.58 -15.74 12.77
C ARG A 187 -17.83 -17.06 12.55
N THR A 188 -16.51 -17.06 12.78
CA THR A 188 -15.65 -18.21 12.48
C THR A 188 -15.33 -18.96 13.76
N ASP A 189 -15.55 -20.28 13.78
CA ASP A 189 -15.20 -21.12 14.93
C ASP A 189 -13.71 -21.45 14.90
N CYS A 190 -12.93 -20.67 15.66
CA CYS A 190 -11.49 -20.90 15.85
C CYS A 190 -11.16 -21.53 17.21
N LYS A 191 -12.08 -22.24 17.88
CA LYS A 191 -11.83 -22.80 19.24
C LYS A 191 -10.54 -23.62 19.40
N THR A 192 -10.08 -24.26 18.32
CA THR A 192 -8.88 -25.11 18.32
C THR A 192 -7.59 -24.35 18.02
N ALA A 193 -7.68 -23.10 17.55
CA ALA A 193 -6.55 -22.22 17.34
C ALA A 193 -6.56 -21.16 18.44
N GLY A 194 -5.43 -20.91 19.12
CA GLY A 194 -5.35 -19.95 20.23
C GLY A 194 -5.52 -18.48 19.84
N GLY A 195 -6.35 -18.18 18.82
CA GLY A 195 -6.81 -16.86 18.42
C GLY A 195 -7.36 -16.86 16.99
N CYS A 196 -7.82 -15.70 16.55
CA CYS A 196 -8.30 -15.46 15.20
C CYS A 196 -7.92 -14.06 14.77
N SER A 197 -7.56 -13.90 13.50
CA SER A 197 -7.33 -12.59 12.89
C SER A 197 -8.06 -12.49 11.55
N THR A 198 -8.55 -11.30 11.22
CA THR A 198 -9.13 -11.03 9.90
C THR A 198 -8.04 -10.57 8.95
N ARG A 199 -7.81 -11.32 7.87
CA ARG A 199 -6.87 -10.98 6.79
C ARG A 199 -7.62 -10.49 5.56
N LEU A 200 -7.15 -9.38 5.00
CA LEU A 200 -7.66 -8.82 3.75
C LEU A 200 -6.93 -9.47 2.56
N SER A 201 -7.70 -9.99 1.61
CA SER A 201 -7.21 -10.40 0.31
C SER A 201 -7.69 -9.42 -0.76
N ILE A 202 -6.81 -9.04 -1.67
CA ILE A 202 -7.11 -8.10 -2.75
C ILE A 202 -7.13 -8.90 -4.05
N ALA A 203 -8.24 -8.87 -4.77
CA ALA A 203 -8.35 -9.56 -6.06
C ALA A 203 -7.48 -8.90 -7.14
N ASP A 204 -6.86 -9.72 -7.98
CA ASP A 204 -6.04 -9.26 -9.11
C ASP A 204 -6.88 -8.68 -10.27
N THR A 205 -8.17 -9.01 -10.32
CA THR A 205 -9.12 -8.51 -11.31
C THR A 205 -10.03 -7.43 -10.71
N PRO A 206 -10.18 -6.27 -11.37
CA PRO A 206 -11.10 -5.23 -10.90
C PRO A 206 -12.55 -5.71 -10.96
N THR A 207 -13.37 -5.23 -10.03
CA THR A 207 -14.81 -5.49 -9.96
C THR A 207 -15.57 -4.24 -10.40
N LEU A 208 -16.59 -4.46 -11.23
CA LEU A 208 -17.51 -3.44 -11.72
C LEU A 208 -18.80 -3.50 -10.90
N VAL A 209 -19.16 -2.38 -10.27
CA VAL A 209 -20.48 -2.15 -9.68
C VAL A 209 -21.16 -1.07 -10.51
N ASP A 210 -22.27 -1.42 -11.18
CA ASP A 210 -22.95 -0.53 -12.14
C ASP A 210 -24.43 -0.33 -11.77
N SER A 211 -24.84 0.91 -11.54
CA SER A 211 -26.25 1.32 -11.40
C SER A 211 -26.83 1.92 -12.68
N GLY A 212 -26.01 2.10 -13.73
CA GLY A 212 -26.37 2.76 -14.98
C GLY A 212 -26.00 4.24 -14.99
N ALA A 213 -26.47 5.01 -13.99
CA ALA A 213 -26.10 6.42 -13.85
C ALA A 213 -24.68 6.60 -13.28
N LEU A 214 -24.25 5.66 -12.43
CA LEU A 214 -22.92 5.65 -11.82
C LEU A 214 -22.35 4.23 -11.90
N SER A 215 -21.08 4.14 -12.28
CA SER A 215 -20.34 2.87 -12.26
C SER A 215 -19.05 3.06 -11.48
N LEU A 216 -18.75 2.13 -10.57
CA LEU A 216 -17.51 2.07 -9.81
C LEU A 216 -16.72 0.85 -10.24
N VAL A 217 -15.47 1.07 -10.66
CA VAL A 217 -14.53 0.01 -11.03
C VAL A 217 -13.29 0.13 -10.18
N SER A 218 -13.01 -0.89 -9.36
CA SER A 218 -11.86 -0.91 -8.47
C SER A 218 -11.52 -2.33 -8.02
N VAL A 219 -10.50 -2.47 -7.18
CA VAL A 219 -10.11 -3.76 -6.59
C VAL A 219 -11.21 -4.30 -5.67
N LYS A 220 -11.38 -5.62 -5.65
CA LYS A 220 -12.24 -6.28 -4.67
C LYS A 220 -11.42 -6.65 -3.44
N VAL A 221 -11.78 -6.09 -2.30
CA VAL A 221 -11.23 -6.51 -1.01
C VAL A 221 -12.16 -7.56 -0.40
N THR A 222 -11.62 -8.75 -0.17
CA THR A 222 -12.34 -9.84 0.49
C THR A 222 -11.71 -10.12 1.85
N PRO A 223 -12.38 -9.80 2.96
CA PRO A 223 -11.93 -10.19 4.29
C PRO A 223 -12.15 -11.70 4.49
N SER A 224 -11.21 -12.32 5.19
CA SER A 224 -11.25 -13.75 5.55
C SER A 224 -10.73 -13.93 6.97
N ALA A 225 -11.37 -14.81 7.74
CA ALA A 225 -10.87 -15.20 9.04
C ALA A 225 -9.71 -16.19 8.87
N VAL A 226 -8.63 -15.91 9.57
CA VAL A 226 -7.48 -16.81 9.71
C VAL A 226 -7.46 -17.24 11.17
N CYS A 227 -7.80 -18.50 11.42
CA CYS A 227 -7.66 -19.10 12.74
C CYS A 227 -6.18 -19.29 13.04
N GLY A 228 -5.75 -18.80 14.19
CA GLY A 228 -4.35 -18.62 14.55
C GLY A 228 -4.04 -17.15 14.77
N CYS A 229 -2.94 -16.87 15.46
CA CYS A 229 -2.46 -15.51 15.63
C CYS A 229 -1.26 -15.27 14.72
N ALA A 230 -1.14 -14.05 14.20
CA ALA A 230 0.10 -13.64 13.56
C ALA A 230 1.22 -13.61 14.62
N ALA A 231 2.43 -14.05 14.24
CA ALA A 231 3.62 -13.72 15.02
C ALA A 231 3.64 -12.20 15.21
N ARG A 232 3.77 -11.71 16.44
CA ARG A 232 3.95 -10.27 16.66
C ARG A 232 5.27 -9.88 15.98
N GLU A 233 5.24 -8.86 15.13
CA GLU A 233 6.46 -8.26 14.56
C GLU A 233 7.43 -7.76 15.65
N THR A 234 6.91 -7.54 16.86
CA THR A 234 7.65 -7.07 18.03
C THR A 234 7.38 -7.96 19.24
N THR A 235 8.43 -8.61 19.74
CA THR A 235 8.46 -9.17 21.10
C THR A 235 8.32 -8.02 22.08
N HIS A 236 7.15 -7.86 22.70
CA HIS A 236 6.99 -6.85 23.73
C HIS A 236 7.55 -7.40 25.03
N LEU A 237 8.65 -6.82 25.48
CA LEU A 237 9.22 -7.17 26.76
C LEU A 237 8.40 -6.51 27.91
N PRO A 238 8.29 -7.17 29.08
CA PRO A 238 7.60 -6.62 30.25
C PRO A 238 8.31 -5.38 30.80
N CYS A 239 7.61 -4.51 31.54
CA CYS A 239 8.13 -3.26 32.12
C CYS A 239 9.49 -3.45 32.84
N PHE A 240 9.69 -4.59 33.50
CA PHE A 240 10.91 -4.92 34.22
C PHE A 240 12.14 -5.19 33.33
N SER A 241 11.96 -5.57 32.07
CA SER A 241 13.08 -5.87 31.17
C SER A 241 13.85 -4.62 30.74
N TYR A 242 13.26 -3.43 30.90
CA TYR A 242 13.88 -2.19 30.48
C TYR A 242 14.76 -1.64 31.60
N PRO A 243 16.06 -1.36 31.34
CA PRO A 243 16.95 -0.80 32.36
C PRO A 243 16.52 0.60 32.84
N ILE A 244 15.68 1.29 32.08
CA ILE A 244 15.02 2.55 32.44
C ILE A 244 13.53 2.37 32.09
N SER A 245 12.63 2.79 32.98
CA SER A 245 11.17 2.73 32.74
C SER A 245 10.85 3.30 31.37
N PRO A 246 10.12 2.58 30.50
CA PRO A 246 9.75 3.10 29.18
C PRO A 246 8.73 4.24 29.29
N CYS A 247 8.15 4.47 30.47
CA CYS A 247 7.31 5.61 30.78
C CYS A 247 8.16 6.76 31.33
N LEU A 248 8.29 7.84 30.55
CA LEU A 248 8.97 9.08 30.95
C LEU A 248 8.03 9.98 31.78
N ASN A 249 8.58 11.01 32.42
CA ASN A 249 7.83 12.08 33.13
C ASN A 249 6.92 11.61 34.28
N GLY A 250 7.34 10.60 35.04
CA GLY A 250 6.61 10.12 36.23
C GLY A 250 5.44 9.17 35.92
N GLY A 251 5.32 8.69 34.68
CA GLY A 251 4.35 7.66 34.32
C GLY A 251 4.68 6.29 34.93
N THR A 252 3.65 5.57 35.38
CA THR A 252 3.79 4.20 35.90
C THR A 252 3.61 3.18 34.79
N CYS A 253 4.68 2.46 34.44
CA CYS A 253 4.60 1.37 33.47
C CYS A 253 3.69 0.24 33.97
N VAL A 254 2.76 -0.21 33.14
CA VAL A 254 1.84 -1.31 33.46
C VAL A 254 2.00 -2.40 32.41
N ASP A 255 2.34 -3.60 32.88
CA ASP A 255 2.39 -4.81 32.06
C ASP A 255 1.00 -5.21 31.60
N THR A 256 0.89 -5.51 30.30
CA THR A 256 -0.34 -6.04 29.69
C THR A 256 -0.03 -7.20 28.74
N GLN A 257 -1.09 -7.90 28.35
CA GLN A 257 -1.00 -9.02 27.42
C GLN A 257 -0.40 -8.62 26.05
N SER A 258 -0.41 -7.34 25.70
CA SER A 258 0.14 -6.79 24.45
C SER A 258 1.52 -6.14 24.61
N GLY A 259 2.18 -6.28 25.77
CA GLY A 259 3.38 -5.53 26.13
C GLY A 259 3.16 -4.54 27.25
N TYR A 260 3.97 -3.49 27.33
CA TYR A 260 3.71 -2.39 28.28
C TYR A 260 2.78 -1.34 27.67
N ARG A 261 1.80 -0.84 28.43
CA ARG A 261 0.93 0.27 27.99
C ARG A 261 1.56 1.62 28.33
N PRO A 262 1.75 2.54 27.37
CA PRO A 262 2.07 3.93 27.71
C PRO A 262 0.91 4.54 28.48
N CYS A 263 1.23 5.26 29.55
CA CYS A 263 0.29 5.77 30.55
C CYS A 263 -0.60 6.89 29.96
N PHE A 264 -1.91 6.64 29.82
CA PHE A 264 -2.87 7.65 29.35
C PHE A 264 -3.58 8.43 30.48
N ASP A 265 -3.28 8.09 31.75
CA ASP A 265 -3.52 9.01 32.86
C ASP A 265 -2.25 9.85 33.04
N SER A 266 -2.25 11.02 32.43
CA SER A 266 -1.14 11.96 32.50
C SER A 266 -1.58 13.17 33.32
N HIS A 267 -0.84 13.41 34.40
CA HIS A 267 -0.95 14.61 35.21
C HIS A 267 0.34 15.43 35.06
N LEU A 268 0.31 16.43 34.20
CA LEU A 268 1.41 17.39 34.08
C LEU A 268 1.07 18.62 34.92
N SER A 269 1.97 18.97 35.83
CA SER A 269 1.86 20.18 36.65
C SER A 269 3.10 21.03 36.44
N LEU A 270 2.91 22.30 36.11
CA LEU A 270 4.02 23.25 35.99
C LEU A 270 3.68 24.52 36.78
N GLU A 271 4.66 25.04 37.51
CA GLU A 271 4.55 26.33 38.20
C GLU A 271 5.45 27.33 37.50
N PHE A 272 4.91 28.50 37.16
CA PHE A 272 5.65 29.54 36.46
C PHE A 272 5.25 30.94 36.94
N MET A 273 6.12 31.90 36.70
CA MET A 273 5.92 33.32 36.94
C MET A 273 6.54 34.09 35.78
N THR A 274 5.79 35.01 35.17
CA THR A 274 6.29 35.80 34.04
C THR A 274 5.56 37.14 33.94
N GLU A 275 6.16 38.04 33.16
CA GLU A 275 5.59 39.33 32.73
C GLU A 275 5.51 39.43 31.20
N ARG A 276 5.89 38.37 30.49
CA ARG A 276 5.89 38.30 29.03
C ARG A 276 4.58 37.70 28.55
N ASP A 277 3.90 38.41 27.66
CA ASP A 277 2.62 38.00 27.07
C ASP A 277 2.74 36.79 26.15
N ASP A 278 3.88 36.61 25.48
CA ASP A 278 4.13 35.48 24.60
C ASP A 278 5.39 34.72 25.03
N GLY A 279 5.32 33.39 25.01
CA GLY A 279 6.48 32.56 25.33
C GLY A 279 6.16 31.07 25.45
N LEU A 280 7.12 30.23 25.08
CA LEU A 280 7.03 28.77 25.25
C LEU A 280 7.36 28.40 26.69
N LEU A 281 6.44 27.71 27.37
CA LEU A 281 6.64 27.24 28.75
C LEU A 281 7.14 25.79 28.79
N LEU A 282 6.62 24.93 27.92
CA LEU A 282 7.01 23.52 27.84
C LEU A 282 6.87 23.02 26.41
N TYR A 283 7.84 22.25 25.94
CA TYR A 283 7.78 21.54 24.66
C TYR A 283 8.33 20.13 24.83
N ALA A 284 7.56 19.14 24.42
CA ALA A 284 7.92 17.73 24.46
C ALA A 284 7.59 17.08 23.12
N GLY A 285 8.64 16.81 22.34
CA GLY A 285 8.57 16.17 21.02
C GLY A 285 9.78 16.54 20.14
N PRO A 286 9.97 15.89 18.99
CA PRO A 286 9.33 14.64 18.58
C PRO A 286 9.93 13.42 19.29
N SER A 287 9.11 12.41 19.60
CA SER A 287 9.54 11.15 20.24
C SER A 287 10.33 10.22 19.31
N ALA A 288 10.45 10.56 18.02
CA ALA A 288 11.17 9.79 17.00
C ALA A 288 11.91 10.71 16.02
N THR A 289 12.91 10.16 15.30
CA THR A 289 13.60 10.85 14.21
C THR A 289 12.67 10.94 13.00
N LEU A 290 12.13 12.13 12.73
CA LEU A 290 11.10 12.36 11.70
C LEU A 290 11.67 12.37 10.26
N LEU A 291 10.93 11.82 9.30
CA LEU A 291 11.17 11.96 7.86
C LEU A 291 10.37 13.15 7.28
N PRO A 292 10.75 13.69 6.09
CA PRO A 292 10.00 14.76 5.45
C PRO A 292 8.56 14.31 5.09
N GLY A 293 7.56 14.94 5.71
CA GLY A 293 6.14 14.63 5.51
C GLY A 293 5.50 13.81 6.63
N ASP A 294 6.26 13.40 7.65
CA ASP A 294 5.70 12.82 8.87
C ASP A 294 5.03 13.93 9.72
N GLY A 295 3.86 13.61 10.29
CA GLY A 295 3.25 14.47 11.30
C GLY A 295 4.05 14.42 12.61
N GLU A 296 4.30 15.57 13.22
CA GLU A 296 5.06 15.64 14.47
C GLU A 296 4.19 15.22 15.65
N ASP A 297 4.60 14.20 16.40
CA ASP A 297 4.04 13.92 17.73
C ASP A 297 4.69 14.89 18.73
N TYR A 298 3.91 15.86 19.22
CA TYR A 298 4.41 16.84 20.17
C TYR A 298 3.33 17.34 21.13
N MET A 299 3.77 17.79 22.30
CA MET A 299 2.99 18.55 23.25
C MET A 299 3.71 19.87 23.52
N ALA A 300 2.99 20.99 23.44
CA ALA A 300 3.51 22.30 23.79
C ALA A 300 2.55 23.05 24.71
N ILE A 301 3.10 23.74 25.71
CA ILE A 301 2.37 24.72 26.52
C ILE A 301 3.03 26.06 26.25
N GLU A 302 2.23 27.01 25.77
CA GLU A 302 2.67 28.35 25.37
C GLU A 302 1.79 29.41 26.02
N LEU A 303 2.33 30.59 26.21
CA LEU A 303 1.57 31.81 26.45
C LEU A 303 1.38 32.51 25.12
N ILE A 304 0.14 32.88 24.83
CA ILE A 304 -0.24 33.66 23.65
C ILE A 304 -1.11 34.82 24.14
N GLY A 305 -0.62 36.05 23.99
CA GLY A 305 -1.33 37.25 24.47
C GLY A 305 -1.67 37.20 25.96
N GLY A 306 -0.77 36.66 26.78
CA GLY A 306 -0.90 36.52 28.23
C GLY A 306 -1.81 35.38 28.70
N THR A 307 -2.29 34.53 27.79
CA THR A 307 -3.17 33.40 28.08
C THR A 307 -2.46 32.06 27.80
N PRO A 308 -2.50 31.09 28.74
CA PRO A 308 -2.00 29.75 28.49
C PRO A 308 -2.76 28.99 27.39
N SER A 309 -2.01 28.39 26.48
CA SER A 309 -2.48 27.54 25.39
C SER A 309 -1.73 26.21 25.40
N LEU A 310 -2.49 25.11 25.39
CA LEU A 310 -1.98 23.75 25.26
C LEU A 310 -2.18 23.28 23.82
N LYS A 311 -1.10 22.84 23.17
CA LYS A 311 -1.10 22.22 21.84
C LYS A 311 -0.68 20.76 21.97
N ILE A 312 -1.43 19.84 21.38
CA ILE A 312 -1.12 18.41 21.37
C ILE A 312 -1.31 17.86 19.97
N ASN A 313 -0.33 17.14 19.44
CA ASN A 313 -0.42 16.38 18.20
C ASN A 313 0.07 14.95 18.46
N HIS A 314 -0.73 13.97 18.05
CA HIS A 314 -0.42 12.54 18.09
C HIS A 314 -0.44 11.92 16.68
N GLY A 315 -0.03 12.69 15.67
CA GLY A 315 0.16 12.24 14.30
C GLY A 315 -1.08 12.32 13.41
N SER A 316 -2.11 13.08 13.83
CA SER A 316 -3.35 13.28 13.05
C SER A 316 -3.84 14.74 13.00
N GLY A 317 -2.98 15.68 13.40
CA GLY A 317 -3.25 17.12 13.47
C GLY A 317 -3.16 17.66 14.90
N THR A 318 -2.91 18.96 15.03
CA THR A 318 -2.74 19.64 16.32
C THR A 318 -4.08 20.03 16.92
N LEU A 319 -4.41 19.48 18.09
CA LEU A 319 -5.45 20.00 18.97
C LEU A 319 -4.91 21.20 19.73
N VAL A 320 -5.66 22.31 19.74
CA VAL A 320 -5.32 23.52 20.52
C VAL A 320 -6.40 23.74 21.57
N LEU A 321 -6.00 23.79 22.83
CA LEU A 321 -6.84 24.12 23.97
C LEU A 321 -6.37 25.46 24.54
N GLN A 322 -7.30 26.40 24.69
CA GLN A 322 -7.07 27.69 25.31
C GLN A 322 -8.05 27.87 26.47
N LEU A 323 -7.60 28.53 27.55
CA LEU A 323 -8.47 28.82 28.68
C LEU A 323 -9.53 29.85 28.28
N THR A 324 -10.81 29.50 28.47
CA THR A 324 -11.98 30.24 27.97
C THR A 324 -12.22 31.61 28.63
N ASN A 325 -11.47 31.97 29.68
CA ASN A 325 -11.74 33.15 30.51
C ASN A 325 -10.67 34.25 30.43
N ASN A 326 -9.77 34.27 29.43
CA ASN A 326 -8.67 35.25 29.34
C ASN A 326 -7.96 35.43 30.70
N VAL A 327 -7.56 34.31 31.30
CA VAL A 327 -6.83 34.33 32.57
C VAL A 327 -5.45 34.87 32.28
N GLY A 328 -5.27 36.18 32.51
CA GLY A 328 -3.97 36.84 32.39
C GLY A 328 -3.01 36.31 33.45
N VAL A 329 -1.98 35.60 33.00
CA VAL A 329 -0.96 34.98 33.87
C VAL A 329 0.38 35.73 33.85
N THR A 330 0.38 36.95 33.30
CA THR A 330 1.58 37.80 33.11
C THR A 330 1.70 38.89 34.16
N ASP A 331 1.25 38.60 35.38
CA ASP A 331 1.13 39.53 36.51
C ASP A 331 2.29 39.46 37.50
N ARG A 332 3.39 38.76 37.17
CA ARG A 332 4.53 38.46 38.05
C ARG A 332 4.14 37.72 39.35
N ARG A 333 3.05 36.94 39.33
CA ARG A 333 2.71 36.02 40.43
C ARG A 333 2.97 34.58 40.03
N TRP A 334 3.07 33.71 41.03
CA TRP A 334 3.18 32.27 40.80
C TRP A 334 1.83 31.74 40.32
N HIS A 335 1.85 31.08 39.17
CA HIS A 335 0.72 30.36 38.61
C HIS A 335 1.06 28.88 38.50
N ARG A 336 0.08 28.03 38.81
CA ARG A 336 0.17 26.59 38.64
C ARG A 336 -0.76 26.17 37.52
N LEU A 337 -0.21 25.50 36.51
CA LEU A 337 -0.97 24.95 35.40
C LEU A 337 -0.96 23.42 35.51
N ASP A 338 -2.15 22.85 35.69
CA ASP A 338 -2.37 21.41 35.72
C ASP A 338 -3.06 20.97 34.42
N VAL A 339 -2.40 20.11 33.66
CA VAL A 339 -2.98 19.41 32.51
C VAL A 339 -3.33 17.99 32.95
N ARG A 340 -4.63 17.67 32.88
CA ARG A 340 -5.17 16.35 33.23
C ARG A 340 -5.86 15.73 32.04
N SER A 341 -5.44 14.52 31.67
CA SER A 341 -6.10 13.70 30.66
C SER A 341 -7.04 12.70 31.34
N ASN A 342 -8.36 12.88 31.20
CA ASN A 342 -9.39 12.16 31.96
C ASN A 342 -9.81 10.81 31.36
N SER A 343 -8.85 10.07 30.77
CA SER A 343 -8.95 8.61 30.60
C SER A 343 -10.21 8.06 29.88
N LYS A 344 -10.82 8.79 28.92
CA LYS A 344 -11.80 8.16 28.02
C LYS A 344 -11.10 7.34 26.94
N LEU A 345 -10.89 6.06 27.24
CA LEU A 345 -10.25 5.09 26.38
C LEU A 345 -11.18 4.69 25.22
N TYR A 346 -10.76 4.97 23.99
CA TYR A 346 -11.16 4.19 22.83
C TYR A 346 -9.99 3.24 22.54
N ASP A 347 -10.17 1.96 22.83
CA ASP A 347 -9.20 0.94 22.39
C ASP A 347 -9.39 0.77 20.89
N LEU A 348 -8.47 1.36 20.12
CA LEU A 348 -8.52 1.35 18.67
C LEU A 348 -7.81 0.12 18.07
N GLY A 349 -7.13 -0.68 18.90
CA GLY A 349 -6.55 -1.97 18.52
C GLY A 349 -7.56 -3.13 18.64
N SER A 350 -8.67 -2.90 19.32
CA SER A 350 -9.81 -3.82 19.39
C SER A 350 -10.94 -3.32 18.49
N PRO A 351 -11.68 -4.20 17.80
CA PRO A 351 -12.83 -3.80 17.00
C PRO A 351 -13.82 -2.99 17.84
N ALA A 352 -14.29 -1.87 17.28
CA ALA A 352 -15.13 -0.91 17.98
C ALA A 352 -16.49 -1.49 18.45
N GLU A 353 -16.86 -2.66 17.93
CA GLU A 353 -17.90 -3.53 18.47
C GLU A 353 -17.36 -4.98 18.53
N SER A 354 -17.33 -5.57 19.72
CA SER A 354 -16.99 -6.97 19.94
C SER A 354 -18.13 -7.66 20.69
N SER A 355 -18.56 -8.82 20.21
CA SER A 355 -19.59 -9.63 20.86
C SER A 355 -19.09 -11.06 20.94
N ASN A 356 -18.91 -11.56 22.16
CA ASN A 356 -18.39 -12.90 22.45
C ASN A 356 -16.96 -13.17 21.95
N THR A 357 -16.16 -12.12 21.70
CA THR A 357 -14.75 -12.23 21.29
C THR A 357 -13.85 -11.64 22.38
N VAL A 358 -12.95 -12.45 22.94
CA VAL A 358 -11.87 -12.01 23.83
C VAL A 358 -10.62 -11.80 22.98
N ALA A 359 -9.75 -10.83 23.32
CA ALA A 359 -8.44 -10.68 22.68
C ALA A 359 -7.69 -12.04 22.78
N GLY A 360 -7.61 -12.74 21.65
CA GLY A 360 -7.45 -14.20 21.65
C GLY A 360 -6.02 -14.69 21.78
N CYS A 361 -5.02 -13.87 21.44
CA CYS A 361 -3.64 -14.36 21.33
C CYS A 361 -2.93 -14.35 22.69
N SER A 362 -2.70 -15.53 23.27
CA SER A 362 -1.70 -15.66 24.32
C SER A 362 -0.29 -15.37 23.77
N LEU A 363 0.64 -14.98 24.64
CA LEU A 363 2.03 -14.73 24.24
C LEU A 363 2.64 -16.03 23.68
N ILE A 364 3.02 -16.02 22.41
CA ILE A 364 3.71 -17.14 21.71
C ILE A 364 5.20 -17.21 22.07
N ASP A 365 5.70 -16.19 22.79
CA ASP A 365 7.10 -16.07 23.20
C ASP A 365 7.55 -17.28 24.05
N ASP A 366 6.59 -17.99 24.66
CA ASP A 366 6.82 -19.21 25.45
C ASP A 366 6.80 -20.51 24.62
N HIS A 367 6.33 -20.51 23.35
CA HIS A 367 6.26 -21.74 22.53
C HIS A 367 7.62 -22.23 22.04
N CYS A 368 8.57 -21.31 21.83
CA CYS A 368 9.96 -21.64 21.50
C CYS A 368 10.89 -21.67 22.74
N ASN A 369 10.37 -21.29 23.91
CA ASN A 369 11.06 -21.31 25.19
C ASN A 369 10.45 -22.40 26.11
N SER A 370 10.52 -23.66 25.70
CA SER A 370 10.41 -24.72 26.71
C SER A 370 11.63 -24.66 27.62
N MET A 371 11.44 -24.59 28.94
CA MET A 371 12.49 -24.65 29.98
C MET A 371 13.35 -25.94 29.97
N GLU A 372 13.26 -26.78 28.93
CA GLU A 372 14.07 -27.95 28.71
C GLU A 372 15.08 -27.70 27.58
N ARG A 373 16.34 -28.08 27.82
CA ARG A 373 17.57 -27.71 27.08
C ARG A 373 17.64 -28.05 25.57
N LEU A 374 16.56 -28.40 24.89
CA LEU A 374 16.53 -28.60 23.43
C LEU A 374 15.29 -27.95 22.81
N SER A 375 15.50 -27.09 21.80
CA SER A 375 14.43 -26.54 20.96
C SER A 375 13.65 -27.65 20.26
N SER A 376 12.32 -27.49 20.14
CA SER A 376 11.41 -28.41 19.44
C SER A 376 11.82 -28.74 17.98
N CYS A 377 12.74 -27.95 17.40
CA CYS A 377 13.28 -28.04 16.05
C CYS A 377 14.65 -28.75 15.94
N GLY A 378 15.04 -29.51 16.97
CA GLY A 378 16.33 -30.19 17.01
C GLY A 378 17.51 -29.22 17.14
N LYS A 379 18.73 -29.71 16.88
CA LYS A 379 19.97 -28.91 16.93
C LYS A 379 20.23 -28.08 15.68
N ARG A 380 19.58 -28.41 14.56
CA ARG A 380 19.83 -27.89 13.20
C ARG A 380 18.61 -27.15 12.65
N GLY A 381 17.75 -26.66 13.54
CA GLY A 381 16.52 -25.99 13.18
C GLY A 381 16.24 -24.89 14.19
N ARG A 382 15.75 -23.77 13.69
CA ARG A 382 15.29 -22.67 14.52
C ARG A 382 13.78 -22.73 14.66
N CYS A 383 13.32 -22.67 15.90
CA CYS A 383 11.90 -22.57 16.20
C CYS A 383 11.34 -21.22 15.74
N LEU A 384 10.30 -21.27 14.91
CA LEU A 384 9.47 -20.14 14.57
C LEU A 384 8.18 -20.24 15.38
N GLY A 385 7.91 -19.19 16.17
CA GLY A 385 6.67 -19.04 16.91
C GLY A 385 5.52 -18.71 15.98
N GLU A 386 5.00 -19.72 15.28
CA GLU A 386 3.79 -19.62 14.46
C GLU A 386 2.61 -20.32 15.15
N TRP A 387 1.39 -19.89 14.86
CA TRP A 387 0.19 -20.55 15.38
C TRP A 387 -0.21 -21.73 14.49
N GLY A 388 0.46 -22.86 14.75
CA GLY A 388 0.30 -24.21 14.20
C GLY A 388 1.20 -25.18 14.99
N PRO A 389 1.37 -26.47 14.60
CA PRO A 389 2.51 -27.23 15.12
C PRO A 389 3.77 -26.40 14.88
N SER A 390 4.61 -26.21 15.91
CA SER A 390 5.80 -25.35 15.87
C SER A 390 6.55 -25.51 14.55
N GLY A 391 6.57 -24.45 13.74
CA GLY A 391 7.30 -24.43 12.48
C GLY A 391 8.79 -24.37 12.76
N CYS A 392 9.55 -25.17 12.02
CA CYS A 392 11.00 -25.19 12.15
C CYS A 392 11.63 -24.67 10.87
N LEU A 393 12.39 -23.59 10.97
CA LEU A 393 13.28 -23.18 9.90
C LEU A 393 14.52 -24.06 9.96
N CYS A 394 14.59 -25.03 9.07
CA CYS A 394 15.70 -25.96 9.02
C CYS A 394 16.95 -25.34 8.40
N GLU A 395 18.11 -25.72 8.93
CA GLU A 395 19.37 -25.44 8.26
C GLU A 395 19.39 -26.06 6.86
N PRO A 396 20.11 -25.46 5.90
CA PRO A 396 20.24 -25.97 4.54
C PRO A 396 20.68 -27.44 4.52
N GLY A 397 20.05 -28.24 3.66
CA GLY A 397 20.30 -29.68 3.57
C GLY A 397 19.53 -30.52 4.60
N PHE A 398 18.71 -29.91 5.46
CA PHE A 398 17.81 -30.60 6.38
C PHE A 398 16.35 -30.22 6.12
N ALA A 399 15.46 -31.16 6.40
CA ALA A 399 14.03 -31.05 6.21
C ALA A 399 13.28 -31.79 7.32
N GLY A 400 11.96 -31.77 7.23
CA GLY A 400 11.07 -32.43 8.18
C GLY A 400 10.72 -31.54 9.38
N PRO A 401 9.78 -32.00 10.22
CA PRO A 401 9.19 -31.20 11.28
C PRO A 401 10.15 -30.86 12.42
N GLN A 402 11.27 -31.57 12.56
CA GLN A 402 12.29 -31.33 13.59
C GLN A 402 13.68 -31.07 12.99
N CYS A 403 13.77 -30.82 11.68
CA CYS A 403 15.03 -30.55 10.97
C CYS A 403 16.10 -31.64 11.20
N ASP A 404 15.66 -32.88 11.35
CA ASP A 404 16.46 -34.06 11.63
C ASP A 404 16.63 -34.96 10.40
N GLN A 405 15.83 -34.74 9.35
CA GLN A 405 15.87 -35.49 8.11
C GLN A 405 16.78 -34.78 7.11
N ALA A 406 17.60 -35.52 6.37
CA ALA A 406 18.32 -34.94 5.24
C ALA A 406 17.32 -34.54 4.15
N ALA A 407 17.46 -33.33 3.62
CA ALA A 407 16.66 -32.88 2.50
C ALA A 407 16.89 -33.80 1.29
N PRO A 408 15.82 -34.22 0.57
CA PRO A 408 15.97 -35.12 -0.55
C PRO A 408 16.78 -34.46 -1.68
N GLU A 409 17.82 -35.14 -2.13
CA GLU A 409 18.66 -34.71 -3.24
C GLU A 409 18.18 -35.35 -4.54
N PHE A 410 18.05 -34.53 -5.59
CA PHE A 410 17.66 -34.99 -6.92
C PHE A 410 18.78 -34.71 -7.92
N SER A 411 19.12 -35.70 -8.74
CA SER A 411 20.11 -35.57 -9.81
C SER A 411 19.41 -35.40 -11.16
N PHE A 412 19.85 -34.42 -11.94
CA PHE A 412 19.31 -34.11 -13.26
C PHE A 412 20.39 -34.29 -14.32
N ASP A 413 20.06 -35.00 -15.39
CA ASP A 413 20.96 -35.31 -16.51
C ASP A 413 20.83 -34.33 -17.70
N GLY A 414 20.08 -33.25 -17.52
CA GLY A 414 19.77 -32.25 -18.56
C GLY A 414 18.56 -32.58 -19.43
N ARG A 415 17.96 -33.77 -19.30
CA ARG A 415 16.67 -34.13 -19.93
C ARG A 415 15.57 -34.42 -18.90
N SER A 416 15.97 -34.64 -17.66
CA SER A 416 15.11 -34.83 -16.52
C SER A 416 14.59 -33.49 -16.00
N HIS A 417 13.33 -33.44 -15.56
CA HIS A 417 12.76 -32.29 -14.87
C HIS A 417 11.75 -32.74 -13.82
N MET A 418 11.51 -31.89 -12.83
CA MET A 418 10.44 -32.06 -11.85
C MET A 418 9.39 -30.99 -12.10
N GLN A 419 8.14 -31.40 -12.35
CA GLN A 419 7.04 -30.47 -12.61
C GLN A 419 6.00 -30.56 -11.49
N PHE A 420 5.69 -29.41 -10.90
CA PHE A 420 4.62 -29.26 -9.93
C PHE A 420 3.49 -28.47 -10.56
N GLN A 421 2.28 -29.03 -10.56
CA GLN A 421 1.08 -28.31 -10.95
C GLN A 421 0.38 -27.84 -9.67
N LEU A 422 0.52 -26.55 -9.37
CA LEU A 422 -0.13 -25.93 -8.20
C LEU A 422 -1.62 -25.72 -8.49
N LEU A 423 -2.46 -25.98 -7.49
CA LEU A 423 -3.91 -25.77 -7.57
C LEU A 423 -4.31 -24.29 -7.32
N TRP A 424 -3.35 -23.42 -7.04
CA TRP A 424 -3.53 -22.01 -6.71
C TRP A 424 -2.52 -21.14 -7.47
N SER A 425 -2.85 -19.87 -7.67
CA SER A 425 -1.90 -18.87 -8.18
C SER A 425 -0.88 -18.52 -7.10
N LEU A 426 0.39 -18.36 -7.49
CA LEU A 426 1.41 -17.83 -6.58
C LEU A 426 1.10 -16.36 -6.27
N PRO A 427 1.30 -15.89 -5.03
CA PRO A 427 1.05 -14.50 -4.67
C PRO A 427 1.83 -13.54 -5.56
N ALA A 428 1.13 -12.61 -6.22
CA ALA A 428 1.73 -11.65 -7.14
C ALA A 428 2.60 -10.58 -6.45
N ARG A 429 2.59 -10.48 -5.12
CA ARG A 429 3.27 -9.39 -4.38
C ARG A 429 4.51 -9.82 -3.58
N GLU A 430 4.54 -11.03 -3.05
CA GLU A 430 5.64 -11.49 -2.20
C GLU A 430 5.94 -12.96 -2.50
N MET A 431 7.22 -13.30 -2.64
CA MET A 431 7.66 -14.67 -2.90
C MET A 431 9.07 -14.89 -2.33
N ARG A 432 9.25 -15.96 -1.56
CA ARG A 432 10.56 -16.46 -1.15
C ARG A 432 10.76 -17.85 -1.71
N VAL A 433 11.94 -18.08 -2.29
CA VAL A 433 12.38 -19.37 -2.79
C VAL A 433 13.79 -19.62 -2.25
N GLN A 434 14.03 -20.82 -1.71
CA GLN A 434 15.35 -21.26 -1.25
C GLN A 434 15.65 -22.60 -1.92
N VAL A 435 16.80 -22.72 -2.58
CA VAL A 435 17.22 -23.93 -3.31
C VAL A 435 18.70 -24.19 -3.07
N GLY A 436 19.03 -25.42 -2.65
CA GLY A 436 20.40 -25.92 -2.70
C GLY A 436 20.72 -26.48 -4.08
N VAL A 437 21.80 -26.04 -4.71
CA VAL A 437 22.21 -26.49 -6.04
C VAL A 437 23.69 -26.79 -6.10
N ARG A 438 24.05 -27.84 -6.83
CA ARG A 438 25.42 -28.24 -7.12
C ARG A 438 25.54 -28.59 -8.59
N THR A 439 26.44 -27.94 -9.33
CA THR A 439 26.57 -28.19 -10.77
C THR A 439 27.97 -27.86 -11.31
N HIS A 440 28.40 -28.58 -12.34
CA HIS A 440 29.54 -28.21 -13.19
C HIS A 440 29.08 -27.57 -14.52
N ALA A 441 27.76 -27.53 -14.77
CA ALA A 441 27.23 -26.99 -16.01
C ALA A 441 27.37 -25.47 -16.02
N THR A 442 27.84 -24.93 -17.14
CA THR A 442 27.94 -23.49 -17.35
C THR A 442 26.62 -22.86 -17.81
N VAL A 443 25.64 -23.69 -18.16
CA VAL A 443 24.28 -23.27 -18.55
C VAL A 443 23.27 -24.27 -18.00
N GLY A 444 22.19 -23.80 -17.38
CA GLY A 444 21.11 -24.67 -16.90
C GLY A 444 20.01 -23.91 -16.16
N VAL A 445 18.81 -24.50 -16.11
CA VAL A 445 17.67 -23.95 -15.37
C VAL A 445 17.57 -24.62 -14.01
N ILE A 446 17.51 -23.82 -12.95
CA ILE A 446 17.36 -24.30 -11.56
C ILE A 446 15.87 -24.34 -11.20
N LEU A 447 15.16 -23.26 -11.46
CA LEU A 447 13.72 -23.14 -11.21
C LEU A 447 13.06 -22.37 -12.35
N SER A 448 11.90 -22.84 -12.80
CA SER A 448 11.06 -22.13 -13.77
C SER A 448 9.63 -22.08 -13.27
N LEU A 449 9.14 -20.86 -13.04
CA LEU A 449 7.75 -20.57 -12.69
C LEU A 449 7.08 -19.96 -13.92
N LEU A 450 5.97 -20.55 -14.35
CA LEU A 450 5.25 -20.16 -15.55
C LEU A 450 3.77 -19.95 -15.20
N SER A 451 3.21 -18.82 -15.64
CA SER A 451 1.76 -18.59 -15.57
C SER A 451 0.99 -19.57 -16.45
N GLN A 452 -0.28 -19.84 -16.12
CA GLN A 452 -1.15 -20.71 -16.91
C GLN A 452 -1.27 -20.25 -18.37
N LYS A 453 -1.22 -18.94 -18.61
CA LYS A 453 -1.27 -18.35 -19.96
C LYS A 453 0.11 -18.22 -20.63
N GLN A 454 1.18 -18.62 -19.94
CA GLN A 454 2.58 -18.54 -20.38
C GLN A 454 3.07 -17.15 -20.83
N ASN A 455 2.34 -16.09 -20.45
CA ASN A 455 2.71 -14.70 -20.69
C ASN A 455 3.63 -14.13 -19.61
N GLU A 456 3.55 -14.67 -18.40
CA GLU A 456 4.34 -14.28 -17.23
C GLU A 456 5.21 -15.46 -16.80
N TYR A 457 6.46 -15.17 -16.49
CA TYR A 457 7.43 -16.17 -16.07
C TYR A 457 8.47 -15.61 -15.11
N LEU A 458 9.04 -16.50 -14.30
CA LEU A 458 10.23 -16.22 -13.51
C LEU A 458 11.13 -17.46 -13.56
N ARG A 459 12.38 -17.27 -13.97
CA ARG A 459 13.36 -18.32 -14.11
C ARG A 459 14.62 -17.97 -13.33
N LEU A 460 15.07 -18.93 -12.52
CA LEU A 460 16.36 -18.92 -11.86
C LEU A 460 17.28 -19.86 -12.63
N GLU A 461 18.35 -19.32 -13.22
CA GLU A 461 19.18 -20.03 -14.19
C GLU A 461 20.67 -19.77 -13.93
N VAL A 462 21.50 -20.67 -14.43
CA VAL A 462 22.96 -20.49 -14.53
C VAL A 462 23.26 -20.08 -15.97
N ILE A 463 23.93 -18.95 -16.16
CA ILE A 463 24.35 -18.45 -17.48
C ILE A 463 25.84 -18.13 -17.44
N GLN A 464 26.61 -18.78 -18.31
CA GLN A 464 28.08 -18.69 -18.35
C GLN A 464 28.73 -19.02 -16.98
N GLY A 465 28.09 -19.91 -16.22
CA GLY A 465 28.50 -20.31 -14.87
C GLY A 465 28.10 -19.34 -13.76
N LEU A 466 27.41 -18.23 -14.05
CA LEU A 466 26.94 -17.22 -13.09
C LEU A 466 25.45 -17.40 -12.79
N LEU A 467 25.03 -17.01 -11.58
CA LEU A 467 23.61 -16.98 -11.23
C LEU A 467 22.89 -15.85 -11.95
N ALA A 468 21.77 -16.16 -12.59
CA ALA A 468 20.91 -15.21 -13.23
C ALA A 468 19.43 -15.47 -12.91
N VAL A 469 18.65 -14.39 -12.88
CA VAL A 469 17.21 -14.41 -12.80
C VAL A 469 16.66 -13.72 -14.04
N LEU A 470 15.80 -14.42 -14.77
CA LEU A 470 15.07 -13.88 -15.93
C LEU A 470 13.59 -13.88 -15.59
N TYR A 471 12.91 -12.75 -15.76
CA TYR A 471 11.50 -12.65 -15.39
C TYR A 471 10.73 -11.71 -16.30
N ASN A 472 9.43 -11.99 -16.41
CA ASN A 472 8.43 -11.15 -17.04
C ASN A 472 7.14 -11.24 -16.24
N LEU A 473 6.67 -10.11 -15.70
CA LEU A 473 5.47 -10.03 -14.86
C LEU A 473 4.33 -9.30 -15.58
N GLY A 474 4.37 -9.25 -16.91
CA GLY A 474 3.36 -8.61 -17.77
C GLY A 474 3.74 -7.21 -18.26
N ASP A 475 4.93 -6.72 -17.91
CA ASP A 475 5.44 -5.39 -18.27
C ASP A 475 6.72 -5.42 -19.13
N GLY A 476 7.21 -6.61 -19.48
CA GLY A 476 8.40 -6.81 -20.31
C GLY A 476 9.36 -7.84 -19.75
N ASP A 477 10.39 -8.17 -20.53
CA ASP A 477 11.44 -9.11 -20.12
C ASP A 477 12.58 -8.39 -19.40
N TYR A 478 12.95 -8.87 -18.22
CA TYR A 478 14.02 -8.34 -17.40
C TYR A 478 15.01 -9.42 -17.02
N ASN A 479 16.26 -9.02 -16.80
CA ASN A 479 17.31 -9.90 -16.30
C ASN A 479 18.07 -9.27 -15.12
N LEU A 480 18.49 -10.14 -14.20
CA LEU A 480 19.38 -9.80 -13.09
C LEU A 480 20.46 -10.88 -13.05
N THR A 481 21.73 -10.49 -13.14
CA THR A 481 22.86 -11.43 -13.04
C THR A 481 23.71 -11.04 -11.84
N LEU A 482 24.14 -12.02 -11.06
CA LEU A 482 25.08 -11.81 -9.95
C LEU A 482 26.50 -12.06 -10.45
N PRO A 483 27.29 -11.01 -10.75
CA PRO A 483 28.52 -11.13 -11.54
C PRO A 483 29.69 -11.80 -10.80
N TYR A 484 29.57 -12.01 -9.48
CA TYR A 484 30.69 -12.48 -8.65
C TYR A 484 30.50 -13.90 -8.10
N HIS A 485 29.35 -14.53 -8.29
CA HIS A 485 29.07 -15.87 -7.74
C HIS A 485 28.99 -16.90 -8.87
N ARG A 486 29.99 -17.76 -8.96
CA ARG A 486 30.03 -18.88 -9.91
C ARG A 486 29.41 -20.12 -9.26
N LEU A 487 28.37 -20.67 -9.88
CA LEU A 487 27.74 -21.91 -9.42
C LEU A 487 28.22 -23.16 -10.17
N GLY A 488 28.99 -22.98 -11.25
CA GLY A 488 29.52 -24.07 -12.06
C GLY A 488 30.81 -24.71 -11.52
N ASP A 489 31.15 -24.50 -10.25
CA ASP A 489 32.39 -25.00 -9.63
C ASP A 489 32.28 -26.45 -9.13
N GLY A 490 31.06 -27.01 -9.10
CA GLY A 490 30.79 -28.36 -8.61
C GLY A 490 30.65 -28.48 -7.10
N GLU A 491 30.60 -27.36 -6.37
CA GLU A 491 30.32 -27.33 -4.94
C GLU A 491 28.84 -27.06 -4.67
N TRP A 492 28.40 -27.29 -3.43
CA TRP A 492 27.04 -26.95 -3.01
C TRP A 492 26.92 -25.46 -2.76
N HIS A 493 25.93 -24.84 -3.40
CA HIS A 493 25.54 -23.45 -3.22
C HIS A 493 24.11 -23.36 -2.72
N GLU A 494 23.88 -22.43 -1.80
CA GLU A 494 22.55 -22.06 -1.35
C GLU A 494 22.10 -20.81 -2.10
N VAL A 495 20.96 -20.91 -2.78
CA VAL A 495 20.38 -19.81 -3.55
C VAL A 495 19.05 -19.42 -2.95
N GLU A 496 18.98 -18.19 -2.44
CA GLU A 496 17.77 -17.55 -1.96
C GLU A 496 17.31 -16.48 -2.97
N LEU A 497 16.02 -16.52 -3.32
CA LEU A 497 15.34 -15.52 -4.13
C LEU A 497 14.19 -14.96 -3.31
N ASP A 498 14.34 -13.70 -2.89
CA ASP A 498 13.29 -12.91 -2.27
C ASP A 498 12.73 -11.89 -3.27
N ARG A 499 11.42 -11.89 -3.43
CA ARG A 499 10.68 -10.90 -4.22
C ARG A 499 9.74 -10.15 -3.30
N CYS A 500 9.95 -8.84 -3.20
CA CYS A 500 9.09 -7.93 -2.44
C CYS A 500 8.10 -7.18 -3.35
N PRO A 501 7.01 -6.62 -2.77
CA PRO A 501 6.12 -5.75 -3.50
C PRO A 501 6.86 -4.51 -4.04
N GLN A 502 6.32 -3.88 -5.08
CA GLN A 502 6.90 -2.66 -5.63
C GLN A 502 7.06 -1.61 -4.51
N GLY A 503 8.22 -0.95 -4.45
CA GLY A 503 8.50 0.07 -3.44
C GLY A 503 8.98 -0.47 -2.09
N HIS A 504 9.16 -1.79 -1.96
CA HIS A 504 9.78 -2.41 -0.79
C HIS A 504 11.20 -2.88 -1.12
N MET A 505 12.04 -2.99 -0.10
CA MET A 505 13.36 -3.63 -0.20
C MET A 505 13.48 -4.74 0.83
N THR A 506 14.27 -5.75 0.54
CA THR A 506 14.61 -6.78 1.51
C THR A 506 15.50 -6.18 2.60
N LYS A 507 15.16 -6.45 3.87
CA LYS A 507 16.00 -6.18 5.03
C LYS A 507 16.22 -7.47 5.79
N GLN A 508 17.47 -7.82 6.00
CA GLN A 508 17.85 -8.99 6.78
C GLN A 508 17.77 -8.64 8.28
N SER A 509 17.08 -9.47 9.05
CA SER A 509 16.94 -9.37 10.49
C SER A 509 17.41 -10.64 11.17
N SER A 510 17.60 -10.59 12.49
CA SER A 510 17.84 -11.77 13.31
C SER A 510 16.68 -12.77 13.28
N LEU A 511 15.51 -12.46 12.72
CA LEU A 511 14.36 -13.38 12.55
C LEU A 511 14.14 -13.86 11.10
N GLY A 512 14.99 -13.45 10.16
CA GLY A 512 14.86 -13.76 8.73
C GLY A 512 14.83 -12.50 7.86
N THR A 513 14.67 -12.69 6.55
CA THR A 513 14.52 -11.59 5.58
C THR A 513 13.08 -11.06 5.62
N ALA A 514 12.89 -9.75 5.62
CA ALA A 514 11.57 -9.11 5.58
C ALA A 514 11.52 -8.00 4.53
N CYS A 515 10.36 -7.82 3.89
CA CYS A 515 10.14 -6.72 2.96
C CYS A 515 9.83 -5.43 3.73
N VAL A 516 10.72 -4.46 3.65
CA VAL A 516 10.59 -3.17 4.34
C VAL A 516 10.18 -2.10 3.34
N TYR A 517 9.19 -1.31 3.73
CA TYR A 517 8.69 -0.18 2.96
C TYR A 517 9.82 0.84 2.67
N THR A 518 9.84 1.39 1.45
CA THR A 518 10.82 2.41 1.05
C THR A 518 10.15 3.62 0.42
N LEU A 519 10.90 4.71 0.30
CA LEU A 519 10.46 5.89 -0.45
C LEU A 519 10.16 5.62 -1.94
N CYS A 520 10.56 4.48 -2.51
CA CYS A 520 10.14 4.12 -3.87
C CYS A 520 8.66 3.75 -3.97
N ALA A 521 8.00 3.43 -2.86
CA ALA A 521 6.58 3.06 -2.83
C ALA A 521 5.65 4.21 -3.22
N SER A 522 6.05 5.47 -2.99
CA SER A 522 5.32 6.66 -3.45
C SER A 522 5.59 7.01 -4.93
N ARG A 523 6.22 6.10 -5.69
CA ARG A 523 6.56 6.25 -7.12
C ARG A 523 7.19 7.62 -7.46
N PRO A 524 8.29 8.00 -6.80
CA PRO A 524 8.86 9.34 -6.94
C PRO A 524 9.52 9.61 -8.31
N CYS A 525 9.67 8.60 -9.17
CA CYS A 525 10.26 8.74 -10.51
C CYS A 525 9.13 8.77 -11.55
N ARG A 526 8.94 9.90 -12.24
CA ARG A 526 7.82 10.09 -13.19
C ARG A 526 7.97 9.22 -14.44
N HIS A 527 9.14 9.29 -15.08
CA HIS A 527 9.46 8.57 -16.31
C HIS A 527 10.75 7.77 -16.14
N GLY A 528 10.71 6.78 -15.25
CA GLY A 528 11.87 5.95 -14.96
C GLY A 528 11.62 4.96 -13.83
N THR A 529 12.63 4.14 -13.56
CA THR A 529 12.60 3.13 -12.52
C THR A 529 13.20 3.67 -11.22
N CYS A 530 12.46 3.55 -10.11
CA CYS A 530 12.98 3.89 -8.78
C CYS A 530 13.83 2.74 -8.23
N VAL A 531 15.04 3.06 -7.77
CA VAL A 531 15.97 2.10 -7.14
C VAL A 531 16.20 2.53 -5.70
N ALA A 532 15.68 1.74 -4.75
CA ALA A 532 15.89 1.98 -3.33
C ALA A 532 17.31 1.55 -2.91
N HIS A 533 17.98 2.40 -2.14
CA HIS A 533 19.28 2.10 -1.51
C HIS A 533 19.15 1.91 0.00
N SER A 534 18.11 2.48 0.61
CA SER A 534 17.71 2.26 1.99
C SER A 534 16.21 2.59 2.14
N PRO A 535 15.56 2.30 3.28
CA PRO A 535 14.16 2.69 3.51
C PRO A 535 13.89 4.19 3.28
N SER A 536 14.89 5.04 3.52
CA SER A 536 14.83 6.51 3.40
C SER A 536 15.63 7.10 2.23
N ARG A 537 16.20 6.27 1.33
CA ARG A 537 17.06 6.76 0.24
C ARG A 537 16.82 5.99 -1.06
N TYR A 538 16.66 6.71 -2.17
CA TYR A 538 16.49 6.14 -3.50
C TYR A 538 17.18 6.98 -4.58
N THR A 539 17.30 6.38 -5.77
CA THR A 539 17.67 7.07 -7.02
C THR A 539 16.68 6.72 -8.13
N CYS A 540 16.53 7.60 -9.12
CA CYS A 540 15.73 7.35 -10.30
C CYS A 540 16.62 7.03 -11.50
N ARG A 541 16.41 5.87 -12.12
CA ARG A 541 16.96 5.54 -13.44
C ARG A 541 15.97 5.96 -14.50
N CYS A 542 16.25 7.08 -15.17
CA CYS A 542 15.33 7.65 -16.16
C CYS A 542 15.28 6.83 -17.45
N SER A 543 14.07 6.70 -17.98
CA SER A 543 13.85 6.11 -19.31
C SER A 543 14.52 6.97 -20.39
N GLU A 544 14.78 6.38 -21.55
CA GLU A 544 15.40 7.07 -22.67
C GLU A 544 14.61 8.34 -23.03
N GLY A 545 15.32 9.46 -23.21
CA GLY A 545 14.69 10.76 -23.46
C GLY A 545 14.30 11.56 -22.22
N TYR A 546 14.58 11.09 -20.99
CA TYR A 546 14.27 11.81 -19.75
C TYR A 546 15.49 12.00 -18.82
N ARG A 547 15.51 13.11 -18.08
CA ARG A 547 16.55 13.47 -17.10
C ARG A 547 15.92 14.18 -15.90
N GLY A 548 16.68 14.31 -14.82
CA GLY A 548 16.29 15.03 -13.62
C GLY A 548 16.39 14.13 -12.40
N ARG A 549 16.17 14.69 -11.20
CA ARG A 549 16.22 13.90 -9.96
C ARG A 549 15.08 12.87 -9.89
N HIS A 550 13.95 13.19 -10.53
CA HIS A 550 12.71 12.45 -10.56
C HIS A 550 12.28 12.08 -12.00
N CYS A 551 13.19 12.19 -12.97
CA CYS A 551 12.90 11.99 -14.40
C CYS A 551 11.77 12.90 -14.91
N GLU A 552 11.79 14.14 -14.41
CA GLU A 552 10.78 15.17 -14.67
C GLU A 552 11.03 15.97 -15.95
N ALA A 553 12.27 16.02 -16.43
CA ALA A 553 12.65 16.80 -17.61
C ALA A 553 12.79 15.89 -18.83
N THR A 554 12.20 16.30 -19.95
CA THR A 554 12.48 15.68 -21.25
C THR A 554 13.83 16.19 -21.76
N LEU A 555 14.64 15.28 -22.30
CA LEU A 555 15.76 15.65 -23.15
C LEU A 555 15.15 16.26 -24.41
N ALA A 556 15.48 17.51 -24.71
CA ALA A 556 14.99 18.20 -25.90
C ALA A 556 15.47 17.44 -27.16
N MET A 557 14.60 16.57 -27.68
CA MET A 557 14.76 15.95 -28.98
C MET A 557 14.07 16.83 -30.01
N PHE A 558 14.84 17.44 -30.90
CA PHE A 558 14.29 18.06 -32.10
C PHE A 558 13.88 16.94 -33.06
N HIS A 559 12.59 16.75 -33.24
CA HIS A 559 12.05 15.96 -34.34
C HIS A 559 12.10 16.82 -35.62
N ASN A 560 12.83 16.36 -36.63
CA ASN A 560 12.62 16.80 -38.01
C ASN A 560 11.72 15.79 -38.71
N GLU A 561 10.87 16.25 -39.64
CA GLU A 561 9.83 15.44 -40.31
C GLU A 561 10.34 14.25 -41.15
N ASP A 562 11.66 14.04 -41.25
CA ASP A 562 12.29 12.95 -42.02
C ASP A 562 12.75 11.75 -41.17
N GLY A 563 12.38 11.68 -39.88
CA GLY A 563 12.58 10.48 -39.05
C GLY A 563 14.02 10.18 -38.59
N ASN A 564 14.99 11.04 -38.89
CA ASN A 564 16.35 10.93 -38.34
C ASN A 564 16.51 11.81 -37.09
N SER A 565 16.71 11.19 -35.92
CA SER A 565 16.97 11.87 -34.65
C SER A 565 18.48 12.04 -34.43
N LEU A 566 18.94 13.28 -34.24
CA LEU A 566 20.32 13.57 -33.83
C LEU A 566 20.31 14.31 -32.49
N SER A 567 21.12 13.82 -31.54
CA SER A 567 21.26 14.46 -30.23
C SER A 567 22.04 15.78 -30.34
N LEU A 568 21.83 16.72 -29.42
CA LEU A 568 22.57 17.99 -29.39
C LEU A 568 24.10 17.78 -29.30
N SER A 569 24.56 16.74 -28.59
CA SER A 569 25.99 16.39 -28.54
C SER A 569 26.51 15.92 -29.90
N SER A 570 25.69 15.20 -30.67
CA SER A 570 26.01 14.82 -32.06
C SER A 570 26.16 16.05 -32.96
N MET A 571 25.30 17.06 -32.84
CA MET A 571 25.41 18.28 -33.63
C MET A 571 26.66 19.11 -33.30
N PHE A 572 27.01 19.24 -32.01
CA PHE A 572 28.25 19.92 -31.61
C PHE A 572 29.49 19.20 -32.15
N ALA A 573 29.51 17.87 -32.09
CA ALA A 573 30.60 17.08 -32.63
C ALA A 573 30.74 17.26 -34.16
N ILE A 574 29.62 17.28 -34.90
CA ILE A 574 29.61 17.51 -36.34
C ILE A 574 30.13 18.91 -36.68
N SER A 575 29.65 19.96 -35.98
CA SER A 575 30.13 21.33 -36.20
C SER A 575 31.64 21.48 -35.95
N ILE A 576 32.17 20.86 -34.89
CA ILE A 576 33.61 20.89 -34.61
C ILE A 576 34.39 20.17 -35.73
N CYS A 577 33.91 19.03 -36.22
CA CYS A 577 34.56 18.32 -37.32
C CYS A 577 34.54 19.13 -38.62
N VAL A 578 33.43 19.81 -38.94
CA VAL A 578 33.32 20.66 -40.13
C VAL A 578 34.25 21.86 -40.02
N LEU A 579 34.33 22.52 -38.86
CA LEU A 579 35.26 23.64 -38.63
C LEU A 579 36.73 23.19 -38.75
N ALA A 580 37.07 22.01 -38.24
CA ALA A 580 38.42 21.44 -38.41
C ALA A 580 38.73 21.09 -39.87
N PHE A 581 37.75 20.59 -40.62
CA PHE A 581 37.88 20.33 -42.05
C PHE A 581 38.05 21.63 -42.85
N LEU A 582 37.28 22.67 -42.53
CA LEU A 582 37.42 23.97 -43.17
C LEU A 582 38.76 24.63 -42.82
N GLY A 583 39.23 24.51 -41.57
CA GLY A 583 40.55 24.98 -41.16
C GLY A 583 41.67 24.31 -41.94
N SER A 584 41.67 22.97 -41.99
CA SER A 584 42.65 22.20 -42.77
C SER A 584 42.56 22.44 -44.28
N TYR A 585 41.37 22.70 -44.81
CA TYR A 585 41.19 23.08 -46.21
C TYR A 585 41.75 24.48 -46.50
N VAL A 586 41.56 25.45 -45.60
CA VAL A 586 42.14 26.79 -45.72
C VAL A 586 43.68 26.71 -45.64
N ASP A 587 44.23 25.94 -44.71
CA ASP A 587 45.69 25.71 -44.62
C ASP A 587 46.23 25.04 -45.90
N TYR A 588 45.51 24.07 -46.45
CA TYR A 588 45.87 23.41 -47.71
C TYR A 588 45.84 24.40 -48.90
N VAL A 589 44.82 25.25 -48.99
CA VAL A 589 44.72 26.26 -50.05
C VAL A 589 45.80 27.33 -49.91
N LEU A 590 46.11 27.77 -48.69
CA LEU A 590 47.21 28.72 -48.43
C LEU A 590 48.58 28.13 -48.76
N PHE A 591 48.80 26.83 -48.51
CA PHE A 591 50.04 26.13 -48.87
C PHE A 591 50.27 26.05 -50.38
N TYR A 592 49.20 25.97 -51.19
CA TYR A 592 49.30 25.95 -52.66
C TYR A 592 49.33 27.35 -53.30
N LEU A 593 49.04 28.41 -52.54
CA LEU A 593 49.11 29.81 -52.98
C LEU A 593 50.42 30.51 -52.59
N TRP A 594 51.30 29.82 -51.86
CA TRP A 594 52.70 30.19 -51.58
C TRP A 594 53.63 29.39 -52.50
#